data_AF-A0A9P6EK04-F1
#
_entry.id   AF-A0A9P6EK04-F1
#
_cell.length_a   1.000
_cell.length_b   1.000
_cell.length_c   1.000
_cell.angle_alpha   90.00
_cell.angle_beta   90.00
_cell.angle_gamma   90.00
#
_symmetry.space_group_name_H-M   'P 1'
#
loop_
_entity.id
_entity.type
_entity.pdbx_description
1 polymer ?
#
loop_
_entity_poly.entity_id
_entity_poly.type
_entity_poly.pdbx_seq_one_letter_code
_entity_poly.pdbx_strand_id
1 'polypeptide(L)'
;CRITEIIQHTCEVRTDLSGQPSIQCFPIARIFKLCPNLPALEITRFVKLDKETGEVEIPPNLSPTSVQARSWRDVTLYSKK
;
A
#
# COMPACT_ATOMS: atom_id res chain seq x y z
N CYS A 1 6.89 -5.93 -16.83
CA CYS A 1 6.21 -5.77 -15.53
C CYS A 1 4.72 -6.04 -15.73
N ARG A 2 3.99 -6.41 -14.66
CA ARG A 2 2.53 -6.57 -14.69
C ARG A 2 1.88 -5.84 -13.51
N ILE A 3 0.68 -5.33 -13.72
CA ILE A 3 -0.18 -4.82 -12.65
C ILE A 3 -1.04 -5.99 -12.18
N THR A 4 -1.12 -6.18 -10.87
CA THR A 4 -1.94 -7.23 -10.26
C THR A 4 -2.66 -6.69 -9.04
N GLU A 5 -3.84 -7.21 -8.78
CA GLU A 5 -4.50 -7.07 -7.48
C GLU A 5 -4.02 -8.17 -6.54
N ILE A 6 -3.80 -7.81 -5.27
CA ILE A 6 -3.52 -8.73 -4.17
C ILE A 6 -4.50 -8.38 -3.05
N ILE A 7 -5.29 -9.37 -2.62
CA ILE A 7 -6.20 -9.23 -1.49
C ILE A 7 -5.42 -9.49 -0.20
N GLN A 8 -5.30 -8.47 0.63
CA GLN A 8 -4.83 -8.59 2.01
C GLN A 8 -6.02 -8.67 2.97
N HIS A 9 -5.79 -9.03 4.23
CA HIS A 9 -6.84 -9.03 5.24
C HIS A 9 -6.37 -8.23 6.45
N THR A 10 -7.23 -7.37 6.99
CA THR A 10 -7.07 -6.83 8.34
C THR A 10 -7.98 -7.59 9.28
N CYS A 11 -7.47 -8.00 10.44
CA CYS A 11 -8.22 -8.81 11.40
C CYS A 11 -8.27 -8.11 12.75
N GLU A 12 -9.44 -8.15 13.37
CA GLU A 12 -9.70 -7.60 14.70
C GLU A 12 -10.27 -8.69 15.60
N VAL A 13 -9.84 -8.71 16.87
CA VAL A 13 -10.50 -9.54 17.88
C VAL A 13 -11.70 -8.77 18.40
N ARG A 14 -12.89 -9.35 18.29
CA ARG A 14 -14.16 -8.80 18.76
C ARG A 14 -14.84 -9.79 19.67
N THR A 15 -15.69 -9.31 20.55
CA THR A 15 -16.54 -10.18 21.36
C THR A 15 -17.79 -10.55 20.56
N ASP A 16 -18.10 -11.83 20.44
CA ASP A 16 -19.32 -12.29 19.80
C ASP A 16 -20.55 -12.14 20.70
N LEU A 17 -21.73 -12.51 20.18
CA LEU A 17 -23.01 -12.42 20.90
C LEU A 17 -23.06 -13.33 22.16
N SER A 18 -22.16 -14.31 22.25
CA SER A 18 -22.03 -15.21 23.40
C SER A 18 -21.02 -14.73 24.44
N GLY A 19 -20.40 -13.57 24.22
CA GLY A 19 -19.36 -13.03 25.11
C GLY A 19 -17.96 -13.61 24.86
N GLN A 20 -17.78 -14.44 23.83
CA GLN A 20 -16.51 -15.09 23.52
C GLN A 20 -15.67 -14.26 22.53
N PRO A 21 -14.33 -14.32 22.61
CA PRO A 21 -13.47 -13.67 21.62
C PRO A 21 -13.57 -14.38 20.27
N SER A 22 -13.82 -13.59 19.23
CA SER A 22 -13.94 -13.99 17.84
C SER A 22 -13.03 -13.13 16.97
N ILE A 23 -12.40 -13.74 15.96
CA ILE A 23 -11.54 -13.04 15.01
C ILE A 23 -12.39 -12.68 13.79
N GLN A 24 -12.55 -11.38 13.55
CA GLN A 24 -13.23 -10.88 12.36
C GLN A 24 -12.19 -10.28 11.41
N CYS A 25 -12.11 -10.81 10.18
CA CYS A 25 -11.21 -10.32 9.15
C CYS A 25 -11.97 -9.65 8.01
N PHE A 26 -11.43 -8.55 7.50
CA PHE A 26 -11.97 -7.78 6.39
C PHE A 26 -10.96 -7.75 5.24
N PRO A 27 -11.40 -8.05 4.00
CA PRO A 27 -10.52 -8.01 2.84
C PRO A 27 -10.15 -6.57 2.48
N ILE A 28 -8.89 -6.35 2.10
CA ILE A 28 -8.32 -5.09 1.61
C ILE A 28 -7.68 -5.39 0.25
N ALA A 29 -8.36 -4.99 -0.82
CA ALA A 29 -7.80 -5.05 -2.16
C ALA A 29 -6.67 -4.04 -2.31
N ARG A 30 -5.50 -4.48 -2.78
CA ARG A 30 -4.35 -3.63 -3.05
C ARG A 30 -3.79 -3.91 -4.44
N ILE A 31 -3.42 -2.86 -5.15
CA ILE A 31 -2.89 -2.96 -6.52
C ILE A 31 -1.36 -2.84 -6.46
N PHE A 32 -0.67 -3.77 -7.11
CA PHE A 32 0.79 -3.80 -7.15
C PHE A 32 1.32 -3.82 -8.59
N LYS A 33 2.44 -3.13 -8.81
CA LYS A 33 3.30 -3.31 -9.99
C LYS A 33 4.39 -4.33 -9.66
N LEU A 34 4.35 -5.47 -10.34
CA LEU A 34 5.35 -6.53 -10.23
C LEU A 34 6.30 -6.52 -11.41
N CYS A 35 7.59 -6.43 -11.14
CA CYS A 35 8.65 -6.51 -12.14
C CYS A 35 9.66 -7.60 -11.72
N PRO A 36 10.18 -8.42 -12.65
CA PRO A 36 11.23 -9.38 -12.32
C PRO A 36 12.42 -8.70 -11.65
N ASN A 37 12.98 -9.34 -10.61
CA ASN A 37 14.15 -8.87 -9.86
C ASN A 37 14.00 -7.50 -9.16
N LEU A 38 12.78 -6.97 -9.06
CA LEU A 38 12.49 -5.74 -8.32
C LEU A 38 11.44 -6.02 -7.23
N PRO A 39 11.47 -5.26 -6.11
CA PRO A 39 10.40 -5.32 -5.12
C PRO A 39 9.03 -5.00 -5.72
N ALA A 40 7.98 -5.58 -5.15
CA ALA A 40 6.61 -5.22 -5.48
C ALA A 40 6.32 -3.77 -5.02
N LEU A 41 5.78 -2.95 -5.92
CA LEU A 41 5.41 -1.57 -5.61
C LEU A 41 3.90 -1.45 -5.49
N GLU A 42 3.40 -1.03 -4.33
CA GLU A 42 1.97 -0.73 -4.12
C GLU A 42 1.61 0.56 -4.85
N ILE A 43 0.56 0.51 -5.67
CA ILE A 43 -0.01 1.66 -6.35
C ILE A 43 -1.12 2.22 -5.47
N THR A 44 -0.84 3.35 -4.81
CA THR A 44 -1.78 4.00 -3.87
C THR A 44 -2.51 5.20 -4.49
N ARG A 45 -2.02 5.73 -5.62
CA ARG A 45 -2.54 6.93 -6.28
C ARG A 45 -2.38 6.86 -7.80
N PHE A 46 -3.30 7.52 -8.52
CA PHE A 46 -3.22 7.77 -9.95
C PHE A 46 -3.04 9.27 -10.17
N VAL A 47 -2.17 9.64 -11.11
CA VAL A 47 -1.97 11.03 -11.54
C VAL A 47 -2.44 11.17 -12.99
N LYS A 48 -2.96 12.36 -13.34
CA LYS A 48 -3.33 12.68 -14.71
C LYS A 48 -2.10 13.20 -15.46
N LEU A 49 -1.99 12.79 -16.72
CA LEU A 49 -0.99 13.27 -17.66
C LEU A 49 -1.70 14.20 -18.65
N ASP A 50 -1.11 15.37 -18.87
CA ASP A 50 -1.45 16.20 -20.02
C ASP A 50 -1.02 15.47 -21.30
N LYS A 51 -1.94 15.34 -22.26
CA LYS A 51 -1.71 14.55 -23.47
C LYS A 51 -0.90 15.30 -24.53
N GLU A 52 -0.87 16.62 -24.49
CA GLU A 52 -0.18 17.46 -25.47
C GLU A 52 1.24 17.79 -25.02
N THR A 53 1.42 18.07 -23.73
CA THR A 53 2.73 18.46 -23.16
C THR A 53 3.48 17.29 -22.53
N GLY A 54 2.76 16.23 -22.12
CA GLY A 54 3.32 15.12 -21.35
C GLY A 54 3.60 15.47 -19.88
N GLU A 55 3.17 16.66 -19.43
CA GLU A 55 3.33 17.09 -18.05
C GLU A 55 2.42 16.29 -17.10
N VAL A 56 2.93 16.01 -15.90
CA VAL A 56 2.19 15.30 -14.85
C VAL A 56 1.53 16.33 -13.94
N GLU A 57 0.21 16.30 -13.84
CA GLU A 57 -0.50 17.09 -12.84
C GLU A 57 -0.33 16.39 -11.48
N ILE A 58 0.63 16.87 -10.69
CA ILE A 58 0.90 16.36 -9.35
C ILE A 58 -0.08 17.03 -8.38
N PRO A 59 -0.98 16.28 -7.71
CA PRO A 59 -1.83 16.81 -6.66
C PRO A 59 -1.00 17.58 -5.63
N PRO A 60 -1.45 18.75 -5.13
CA PRO A 60 -0.65 19.65 -4.30
C PRO A 60 -0.18 19.03 -2.97
N ASN A 61 -0.75 17.89 -2.56
CA ASN A 61 -0.40 17.11 -1.38
C ASN A 61 0.65 15.99 -1.65
N LEU A 62 1.15 15.86 -2.88
CA LEU A 62 2.19 14.90 -3.27
C LEU A 62 3.50 15.64 -3.51
N SER A 63 4.18 16.09 -2.44
CA SER A 63 5.54 16.62 -2.63
C SER A 63 6.48 15.47 -3.01
N PRO A 64 7.32 15.59 -4.06
CA PRO A 64 8.30 14.57 -4.43
C PRO A 64 9.33 14.30 -3.31
N THR A 65 9.50 15.24 -2.39
CA THR A 65 10.33 15.13 -1.19
C THR A 65 9.68 14.35 -0.04
N SER A 66 8.37 14.05 -0.11
CA SER A 66 7.63 13.44 1.00
C SER A 66 7.73 11.92 1.06
N VAL A 67 8.04 11.25 -0.05
CA VAL A 67 8.15 9.78 -0.11
C VAL A 67 9.62 9.40 -0.16
N GLN A 68 10.31 9.57 0.97
CA GLN A 68 11.59 8.93 1.17
C GLN A 68 11.34 7.44 1.44
N ALA A 69 11.59 6.60 0.42
CA ALA A 69 11.71 5.18 0.65
C ALA A 69 12.85 4.95 1.64
N ARG A 70 12.59 4.23 2.73
CA ARG A 70 13.66 3.79 3.64
C ARG A 70 14.58 2.83 2.89
N SER A 71 15.88 2.92 3.14
CA SER A 71 16.80 1.86 2.71
C SER A 71 16.32 0.53 3.30
N TRP A 72 16.49 -0.57 2.58
CA TRP A 72 16.09 -1.89 3.08
C TRP A 72 16.78 -2.23 4.42
N ARG A 73 17.97 -1.68 4.65
CA ARG A 73 18.70 -1.83 5.93
C ARG A 73 18.02 -1.11 7.10
N ASP A 74 17.20 -0.11 6.81
CA ASP A 74 16.56 0.77 7.79
C ASP A 74 15.11 0.36 8.09
N VAL A 75 14.63 -0.75 7.50
CA VAL A 75 13.31 -1.31 7.77
C VAL A 75 13.42 -2.30 8.94
N THR A 76 12.98 -1.89 10.12
CA THR A 76 12.91 -2.77 11.29
C THR A 76 11.56 -3.51 11.31
N LEU A 77 11.60 -4.84 11.32
CA LEU A 77 10.39 -5.68 11.29
C LEU A 77 9.54 -5.54 12.57
N TYR A 78 10.18 -5.18 13.68
CA TYR A 78 9.56 -5.00 14.99
C TYR A 78 10.21 -3.81 15.71
N SER A 79 9.42 -2.82 16.09
CA SER A 79 9.82 -1.86 17.12
C SER A 79 9.76 -2.61 18.45
N LYS A 80 10.92 -2.81 19.10
CA LYS A 80 10.94 -3.25 20.49
C LYS A 80 10.24 -2.15 21.31
N LYS A 81 9.14 -2.52 21.99
CA LYS A 81 8.51 -1.71 23.03
C LYS A 81 9.44 -1.58 24.23
#